data_AF-A0A7S4Q1I3-F1
#
_entry.id   AF-A0A7S4Q1I3-F1
#
_cell.length_a   1.000
_cell.length_b   1.000
_cell.length_c   1.000
_cell.angle_alpha   90.00
_cell.angle_beta   90.00
_cell.angle_gamma   90.00
#
_symmetry.space_group_name_H-M   'P 1'
#
loop_
_entity.id
_entity.type
_entity.pdbx_description
1 polymer ?
#
loop_
_entity_poly.entity_id
_entity_poly.type
_entity_poly.pdbx_seq_one_letter_code
_entity_poly.pdbx_strand_id
1 'polypeptide(L)'
;MAKCDQLRRYRYIISGGGNCPRGGWTGTLFYKLANNGVCFSVENPNKQYFELEFVPDVDYLSVPQSVTFAGLQRLLAESICDTARMERIRARAHAKVRAIYSAESLYSYVQ
;
A
#
# COMPACT_ATOMS: atom_id res chain seq x y z
N MET A 1 -12.97 3.56 13.97
CA MET A 1 -13.14 3.44 12.51
C MET A 1 -12.88 4.74 11.73
N ALA A 2 -12.99 5.95 12.31
CA ALA A 2 -12.86 7.22 11.58
C ALA A 2 -11.50 7.56 10.91
N LYS A 3 -10.38 6.95 11.32
CA LYS A 3 -9.04 7.27 10.73
C LYS A 3 -8.77 6.62 9.38
N CYS A 4 -9.34 5.44 9.11
CA CYS A 4 -9.13 4.75 7.82
C CYS A 4 -9.91 5.42 6.68
N ASP A 5 -11.10 5.96 6.95
CA ASP A 5 -11.92 6.68 5.96
C ASP A 5 -11.27 7.98 5.47
N GLN A 6 -10.36 8.58 6.24
CA GLN A 6 -9.65 9.79 5.82
C GLN A 6 -8.64 9.53 4.70
N LEU A 7 -8.14 8.30 4.56
CA LEU A 7 -7.10 7.97 3.58
C LEU A 7 -7.61 8.04 2.13
N ARG A 8 -8.91 7.79 1.91
CA ARG A 8 -9.55 7.87 0.58
C ARG A 8 -9.45 9.25 -0.08
N ARG A 9 -9.14 10.30 0.70
CA ARG A 9 -9.00 11.67 0.22
C ARG A 9 -7.65 11.95 -0.41
N TYR A 10 -6.66 11.09 -0.18
CA TYR A 10 -5.29 11.30 -0.64
C TYR A 10 -4.98 10.42 -1.85
N ARG A 11 -4.47 11.04 -2.92
CA ARG A 11 -4.00 10.33 -4.11
C ARG A 11 -2.77 9.47 -3.82
N TYR A 12 -1.90 9.94 -2.92
CA TYR A 12 -0.66 9.27 -2.54
C TYR A 12 -0.68 8.92 -1.07
N ILE A 13 -0.37 7.67 -0.74
CA ILE A 13 -0.42 7.12 0.61
C ILE A 13 0.94 6.51 0.94
N ILE A 14 1.55 6.94 2.04
CA ILE A 14 2.86 6.42 2.47
C ILE A 14 2.65 5.27 3.48
N SER A 15 3.37 4.18 3.26
CA SER A 15 3.41 3.02 4.12
C SER A 15 4.77 2.77 4.72
N GLY A 16 4.94 3.19 5.98
CA GLY A 16 6.07 2.77 6.81
C GLY A 16 5.71 1.54 7.63
N GLY A 17 6.67 0.62 7.77
CA GLY A 17 6.62 -0.42 8.79
C GLY A 17 6.85 0.20 10.17
N GLY A 18 6.05 -0.18 11.15
CA GLY A 18 6.22 0.26 12.53
C GLY A 18 5.34 -0.55 13.48
N ASN A 19 5.86 -0.84 14.66
CA ASN A 19 5.08 -1.49 15.71
C ASN A 19 4.03 -0.52 16.22
N CYS A 20 2.74 -0.90 16.15
CA CYS A 20 1.72 -0.12 16.82
C CYS A 20 1.92 -0.31 18.31
N PRO A 21 1.87 0.75 19.13
CA PRO A 21 1.90 0.59 20.59
C PRO A 21 0.76 -0.27 21.16
N ARG A 22 -0.21 -0.70 20.34
CA ARG A 22 -1.29 -1.63 20.72
C ARG A 22 -1.07 -3.09 20.25
N GLY A 23 0.17 -3.49 19.98
CA GLY A 23 0.52 -4.89 19.71
C GLY A 23 0.06 -5.44 18.35
N GLY A 24 -0.52 -4.60 17.50
CA GLY A 24 -0.80 -4.92 16.09
C GLY A 24 0.29 -4.38 15.17
N TRP A 25 0.52 -5.05 14.06
CA TRP A 25 1.31 -4.47 12.96
C TRP A 25 0.53 -3.29 12.37
N THR A 26 0.91 -2.07 12.74
CA THR A 26 0.33 -0.87 12.11
C THR A 26 0.87 -0.71 10.71
N GLY A 27 -0.02 -0.38 9.77
CA GLY A 27 0.39 0.13 8.47
C GLY A 27 0.48 -0.91 7.38
N THR A 28 -0.36 -1.94 7.41
CA THR A 28 -0.36 -2.94 6.36
C THR A 28 -0.72 -2.29 5.02
N LEU A 29 0.16 -2.53 4.05
CA LEU A 29 0.06 -2.07 2.67
C LEU A 29 -1.33 -2.40 2.12
N PHE A 30 -1.86 -3.57 2.48
CA PHE A 30 -3.19 -4.02 2.08
C PHE A 30 -4.30 -2.99 2.34
N TYR A 31 -4.44 -2.48 3.58
CA TYR A 31 -5.51 -1.51 3.88
C TYR A 31 -5.31 -0.18 3.14
N LYS A 32 -4.08 0.18 2.81
CA LYS A 32 -3.78 1.41 2.07
C LYS A 32 -4.15 1.26 0.60
N LEU A 33 -3.87 0.11 0.00
CA LEU A 33 -4.31 -0.25 -1.35
C LEU A 33 -5.84 -0.33 -1.46
N ALA A 34 -6.52 -0.76 -0.38
CA ALA A 34 -7.99 -0.74 -0.30
C ALA A 34 -8.59 0.68 -0.38
N ASN A 35 -7.82 1.72 -0.05
CA ASN A 35 -8.25 3.11 -0.13
C ASN A 35 -8.11 3.74 -1.53
N ASN A 36 -7.74 2.94 -2.55
CA ASN A 36 -7.76 3.34 -3.95
C ASN A 36 -6.79 4.48 -4.31
N GLY A 37 -5.75 4.69 -3.49
CA GLY A 37 -4.64 5.61 -3.72
C GLY A 37 -3.37 4.88 -4.20
N VAL A 38 -2.42 5.64 -4.74
CA VAL A 38 -1.07 5.14 -5.07
C VAL A 38 -0.29 4.98 -3.78
N CYS A 39 0.17 3.77 -3.50
CA CYS A 39 0.89 3.48 -2.26
C CYS A 39 2.40 3.50 -2.48
N PHE A 40 3.11 4.24 -1.63
CA PHE A 40 4.56 4.17 -1.46
C PHE A 40 4.85 3.30 -0.25
N SER A 41 5.39 2.11 -0.43
CA SER A 41 5.71 1.23 0.69
C SER A 41 7.19 1.23 0.97
N VAL A 42 7.56 1.73 2.15
CA VAL A 42 8.88 1.50 2.72
C VAL A 42 9.08 -0.01 2.84
N GLU A 43 10.21 -0.49 2.36
CA GLU A 43 10.60 -1.88 2.43
C GLU A 43 10.45 -2.36 3.88
N ASN A 44 9.67 -3.42 4.05
CA ASN A 44 9.42 -4.01 5.35
C ASN A 44 9.63 -5.52 5.19
N PRO A 45 10.59 -6.12 5.91
CA PRO A 45 10.79 -7.57 5.88
C PRO A 45 9.60 -8.32 6.49
N ASN A 46 8.81 -7.66 7.33
CA ASN A 46 7.66 -8.25 7.99
C ASN A 46 6.39 -7.93 7.22
N LYS A 47 6.00 -8.86 6.35
CA LYS A 47 4.78 -8.78 5.54
C LYS A 47 3.67 -9.63 6.14
N GLN A 48 2.44 -9.15 6.05
CA GLN A 48 1.28 -10.02 6.27
C GLN A 48 1.08 -10.95 5.08
N TYR A 49 0.41 -12.08 5.29
CA TYR A 49 0.18 -13.09 4.26
C TYR A 49 -0.37 -12.50 2.95
N PHE A 50 -1.44 -11.70 3.03
CA PHE A 50 -2.03 -11.06 1.86
C PHE A 50 -1.09 -10.06 1.16
N GLU A 51 -0.09 -9.52 1.87
CA GLU A 51 0.89 -8.59 1.29
C GLU A 51 1.93 -9.29 0.42
N LEU A 52 2.09 -10.62 0.57
CA LEU A 52 2.96 -11.42 -0.29
C LEU A 52 2.46 -11.46 -1.73
N GLU A 53 1.16 -11.29 -1.94
CA GLU A 53 0.57 -11.26 -3.26
C GLU A 53 0.96 -9.99 -4.04
N PHE A 54 1.24 -8.87 -3.37
CA PHE A 54 1.48 -7.59 -4.05
C PHE A 54 2.94 -7.43 -4.51
N VAL A 55 3.11 -6.99 -5.75
CA VAL A 55 4.42 -6.89 -6.40
C VAL A 55 4.93 -5.44 -6.40
N PRO A 56 6.17 -5.19 -5.92
CA PRO A 56 6.83 -3.89 -6.03
C PRO A 56 6.86 -3.34 -7.46
N ASP A 57 6.73 -2.03 -7.60
CA ASP A 57 6.71 -1.24 -8.85
C ASP A 57 5.61 -1.59 -9.86
N VAL A 58 4.72 -2.49 -9.45
CA VAL A 58 3.63 -3.04 -10.26
C VAL A 58 2.29 -2.76 -9.59
N ASP A 59 2.17 -3.11 -8.30
CA ASP A 59 0.97 -2.87 -7.49
C ASP A 59 1.18 -1.70 -6.49
N TYR A 60 2.42 -1.31 -6.22
CA TYR A 60 2.78 -0.18 -5.36
C TYR A 60 4.21 0.29 -5.68
N LEU A 61 4.62 1.47 -5.22
CA LEU A 61 5.99 1.95 -5.37
C LEU A 61 6.83 1.52 -4.17
N SER A 62 7.93 0.80 -4.41
CA SER A 62 8.87 0.42 -3.36
C SER A 62 9.69 1.63 -2.93
N VAL A 63 9.89 1.77 -1.62
CA VAL A 63 10.71 2.82 -1.05
C VAL A 63 11.79 2.17 -0.18
N PRO A 64 13.09 2.38 -0.44
CA PRO A 64 14.14 1.80 0.39
C PRO A 64 14.01 2.23 1.86
N GLN A 65 14.37 1.35 2.81
CA GLN A 65 14.40 1.74 4.23
C GLN A 65 15.38 2.89 4.52
N SER A 66 16.42 3.00 3.70
CA SER A 66 17.43 4.07 3.78
C SER A 66 16.97 5.40 3.16
N VAL A 67 15.73 5.49 2.67
CA VAL A 67 15.24 6.72 2.05
C VAL A 67 15.29 7.89 3.05
N THR A 68 15.80 9.02 2.61
CA THR A 68 15.70 10.27 3.36
C THR A 68 14.38 10.97 3.04
N PHE A 69 13.98 11.94 3.87
CA PHE A 69 12.80 12.75 3.57
C PHE A 69 12.91 13.45 2.20
N ALA A 70 14.09 13.98 1.86
CA ALA A 70 14.35 14.59 0.55
C ALA A 70 14.24 13.57 -0.60
N GLY A 71 14.74 12.34 -0.39
CA GLY A 71 14.59 11.24 -1.36
C GLY A 71 13.11 10.88 -1.59
N LEU A 72 12.32 10.82 -0.52
CA LEU A 72 10.88 10.56 -0.61
C LEU A 72 10.13 11.69 -1.34
N GLN A 73 10.49 12.95 -1.08
CA GLN A 73 9.93 14.10 -1.81
C GLN A 73 10.25 14.04 -3.30
N ARG A 74 11.46 13.63 -3.67
CA ARG A 74 11.86 13.45 -5.07
C ARG A 74 11.04 12.35 -5.75
N LEU A 75 10.89 11.18 -5.11
CA LEU A 75 10.06 10.09 -5.63
C LEU A 75 8.60 10.53 -5.83
N LEU A 76 8.05 11.30 -4.89
CA LEU A 76 6.72 11.88 -5.03
C LEU A 76 6.65 12.84 -6.22
N ALA A 77 7.62 13.74 -6.39
CA ALA A 77 7.66 14.65 -7.53
C ALA A 77 7.74 13.91 -8.88
N GLU A 78 8.61 12.90 -8.99
CA GLU A 78 8.74 12.08 -10.19
C GLU A 78 7.44 11.33 -10.51
N SER A 79 6.74 10.82 -9.49
CA SER A 79 5.45 10.14 -9.66
C SER A 79 4.34 11.05 -10.19
N ILE A 80 4.38 12.35 -9.87
CA ILE A 80 3.40 13.33 -10.37
C ILE A 80 3.59 13.59 -11.86
N CYS A 81 4.82 13.45 -12.37
CA CYS A 81 5.12 13.62 -13.80
C CYS A 81 4.62 12.47 -14.68
N ASP A 82 4.51 11.25 -14.14
CA ASP A 82 4.02 10.05 -14.86
C ASP A 82 2.65 9.60 -14.36
N THR A 83 1.65 10.45 -14.60
CA THR A 83 0.28 10.22 -14.12
C THR A 83 -0.34 8.94 -14.69
N ALA A 84 -0.01 8.58 -15.93
CA ALA A 84 -0.52 7.39 -16.59
C ALA A 84 0.00 6.11 -15.93
N ARG A 85 1.30 6.05 -15.59
CA ARG A 85 1.85 4.92 -14.83
C ARG A 85 1.24 4.84 -13.45
N MET A 86 1.11 5.97 -12.75
CA MET A 86 0.52 5.99 -11.41
C MET A 86 -0.92 5.49 -11.41
N GLU A 87 -1.70 5.87 -12.42
CA GLU A 87 -3.07 5.41 -12.57
C GLU A 87 -3.16 3.90 -12.83
N ARG A 88 -2.27 3.35 -13.68
CA ARG A 88 -2.20 1.90 -13.91
C ARG A 88 -1.87 1.13 -12.63
N ILE A 89 -0.87 1.57 -11.88
CA ILE A 89 -0.47 0.95 -10.61
C ILE A 89 -1.65 0.98 -9.62
N ARG A 90 -2.26 2.16 -9.44
CA ARG A 90 -3.41 2.37 -8.55
C ARG A 90 -4.60 1.45 -8.90
N ALA A 91 -5.01 1.45 -10.16
CA ALA A 91 -6.17 0.69 -10.62
C ALA A 91 -5.94 -0.82 -10.49
N ARG A 92 -4.75 -1.30 -10.90
CA ARG A 92 -4.37 -2.71 -10.78
C ARG A 92 -4.38 -3.18 -9.33
N ALA A 93 -3.73 -2.42 -8.45
CA ALA A 93 -3.61 -2.81 -7.05
C ALA A 93 -4.96 -2.81 -6.34
N HIS A 94 -5.81 -1.82 -6.63
CA HIS A 94 -7.16 -1.78 -6.08
C HIS A 94 -8.04 -2.94 -6.58
N ALA A 95 -7.95 -3.29 -7.86
CA ALA A 95 -8.64 -4.46 -8.41
C ALA A 95 -8.16 -5.76 -7.74
N LYS A 96 -6.85 -5.89 -7.51
CA LYS A 96 -6.26 -7.04 -6.82
C LYS A 96 -6.72 -7.16 -5.36
N VAL A 97 -6.75 -6.05 -4.62
CA VAL A 97 -7.34 -6.01 -3.26
C VAL A 97 -8.78 -6.53 -3.28
N ARG A 98 -9.60 -6.07 -4.23
CA ARG A 98 -11.00 -6.51 -4.34
C ARG A 98 -11.13 -8.00 -4.65
N ALA A 99 -10.22 -8.57 -5.43
CA ALA A 99 -10.22 -10.00 -5.72
C ALA A 99 -9.84 -10.82 -4.47
N ILE A 100 -8.78 -10.41 -3.77
CA ILE A 100 -8.29 -11.07 -2.54
C ILE A 100 -9.30 -10.94 -1.38
N TYR A 101 -10.05 -9.84 -1.31
CA TYR A 101 -11.07 -9.64 -0.27
C TYR A 101 -12.47 -10.14 -0.68
N SER A 102 -12.56 -10.96 -1.73
CA SER A 102 -13.78 -11.71 -1.96
C SER A 102 -14.02 -12.62 -0.75
N ALA A 103 -15.30 -12.78 -0.34
CA ALA A 103 -15.64 -13.62 0.81
C ALA A 103 -15.05 -15.03 0.65
N GLU A 104 -15.01 -15.54 -0.57
CA GLU A 104 -14.44 -16.83 -0.96
C GLU A 104 -12.96 -16.98 -0.58
N SER A 105 -12.12 -15.99 -0.86
CA SER A 105 -10.68 -16.03 -0.53
C SER A 105 -10.39 -15.94 0.97
N LEU A 106 -11.26 -15.25 1.74
CA LEU A 106 -11.13 -15.19 3.20
C LEU A 106 -11.58 -16.50 3.85
N TYR A 107 -12.65 -17.12 3.35
CA TYR A 107 -13.15 -18.41 3.84
C TYR A 107 -12.17 -19.55 3.55
N SER A 108 -11.54 -19.59 2.37
CA SER A 108 -10.55 -20.62 2.02
C SER A 108 -9.24 -20.53 2.81
N TYR A 109 -8.95 -19.38 3.43
CA TYR A 109 -7.72 -19.18 4.20
C TYR A 109 -7.85 -19.61 5.67
N VAL A 110 -9.06 -19.59 6.23
CA VAL A 110 -9.31 -19.90 7.64
C VAL A 110 -9.59 -21.39 7.87
N GLN A 111 -9.96 -22.13 6.83
CA GLN A 111 -10.20 -23.58 6.85
C GLN A 111 -8.92 -24.38 6.61
#